data_AF-A0A7G8FLH9-F1
#
_entry.id   AF-A0A7G8FLH9-F1
#
_cell.length_a   1.000
_cell.length_b   1.000
_cell.length_c   1.000
_cell.angle_alpha   90.00
_cell.angle_beta   90.00
_cell.angle_gamma   90.00
#
_symmetry.space_group_name_H-M   'P 1'
#
loop_
_entity.id
_entity.type
_entity.pdbx_description
1 polymer ?
#
loop_
_entity_poly.entity_id
_entity_poly.type
_entity_poly.pdbx_seq_one_letter_code
_entity_poly.pdbx_strand_id
1 'polypeptide(L)'
;MCFFLPALLLGTSSLKTPSLNRRGTAELFEISRRARLVQSFEADPTAPVPKLWQQRLGSSEAPARWARHGRGTWWLIWLDDGEPLLALPSAPHSSALDLLFADELHRSSFDQLPSLKRREPSALEQRCLRLLTSGSAVQWQPSGLASISGSLFPALASVSHGCLRVALRGDRLMAEGPVASSPFAALQVHHPERQANVVRFDPPSAYLELNSVSLQPLLGSLFNNSLFAQQLDSRYGLAKQLRDVLLKTPVLVRLDALEGGRFQAAIQARLMLAAGEIDMTKRSLDAVATALLKRGFQRVERPLLSPDGRPSNHLAVVWLDPQGHPQGGWSLGPALRGQVELLLALGDAPYLRSNPLKRMGQQQLRLRARPDQLARLGWLGPGWPRVVGKAPQLEIEMTALPKQQQPGWLRLQLDVR
;
A
#
# COMPACT_ATOMS: atom_id res chain seq x y z
N MET A 1 17.64 16.77 -69.12
CA MET A 1 16.50 16.00 -69.67
C MET A 1 16.18 14.93 -68.64
N CYS A 2 15.21 15.13 -67.74
CA CYS A 2 13.76 15.03 -67.97
C CYS A 2 13.26 13.57 -67.98
N PHE A 3 12.50 13.24 -66.92
CA PHE A 3 11.34 12.32 -66.88
C PHE A 3 11.58 10.79 -67.07
N PHE A 4 10.92 9.82 -66.43
CA PHE A 4 9.71 9.70 -65.57
C PHE A 4 9.80 8.36 -64.78
N LEU A 5 9.26 8.34 -63.55
CA LEU A 5 8.74 7.17 -62.79
C LEU A 5 7.58 6.47 -63.58
N PRO A 6 7.13 5.21 -63.31
CA PRO A 6 6.66 4.81 -61.98
C PRO A 6 6.64 3.30 -61.58
N ALA A 7 6.34 3.12 -60.27
CA ALA A 7 5.46 2.13 -59.65
C ALA A 7 6.02 0.81 -59.04
N LEU A 8 5.56 0.60 -57.79
CA LEU A 8 5.26 -0.63 -57.05
C LEU A 8 6.38 -1.35 -56.28
N LEU A 9 6.32 -1.20 -54.95
CA LEU A 9 6.07 -2.25 -53.93
C LEU A 9 6.32 -1.62 -52.53
N LEU A 10 5.30 -1.04 -51.90
CA LEU A 10 4.48 -1.66 -50.84
C LEU A 10 5.28 -2.40 -49.75
N GLY A 11 5.46 -1.71 -48.62
CA GLY A 11 5.96 -2.26 -47.37
C GLY A 11 5.67 -1.32 -46.21
N THR A 12 4.45 -0.77 -46.13
CA THR A 12 4.02 0.00 -44.95
C THR A 12 3.69 -0.97 -43.82
N SER A 13 4.68 -1.25 -42.98
CA SER A 13 4.49 -1.77 -41.64
C SER A 13 3.68 -0.76 -40.83
N SER A 14 2.35 -0.91 -40.87
CA SER A 14 1.41 -0.24 -39.96
C SER A 14 1.70 -0.74 -38.54
N LEU A 15 2.56 -0.02 -37.82
CA LEU A 15 2.57 -0.02 -36.37
C LEU A 15 1.23 0.57 -35.92
N LYS A 16 0.24 -0.31 -35.74
CA LYS A 16 -1.00 0.01 -35.04
C LYS A 16 -0.65 0.38 -33.61
N THR A 17 -0.43 1.67 -33.37
CA THR A 17 -0.67 2.26 -32.06
C THR A 17 -2.13 1.97 -31.68
N PRO A 18 -2.42 1.39 -30.51
CA PRO A 18 -3.79 1.22 -30.09
C PRO A 18 -4.33 2.61 -29.74
N SER A 19 -5.04 3.23 -30.68
CA SER A 19 -5.77 4.46 -30.45
C SER A 19 -6.94 4.18 -29.51
N LEU A 20 -7.14 5.07 -28.53
CA LEU A 20 -8.19 5.11 -27.49
C LEU A 20 -9.65 5.07 -27.99
N ASN A 21 -9.90 4.84 -29.29
CA ASN A 21 -11.19 5.03 -29.94
C ASN A 21 -12.05 3.77 -30.08
N ARG A 22 -11.80 2.71 -29.31
CA ARG A 22 -12.73 1.57 -29.24
C ARG A 22 -13.10 1.30 -27.78
N ARG A 23 -14.32 1.70 -27.39
CA ARG A 23 -15.05 1.36 -26.13
C ARG A 23 -15.00 2.34 -24.94
N GLY A 24 -15.22 3.64 -25.10
CA GLY A 24 -15.57 4.50 -23.94
C GLY A 24 -14.50 4.81 -22.94
N THR A 25 -13.26 4.51 -23.32
CA THR A 25 -12.10 4.70 -22.47
C THR A 25 -11.65 6.15 -22.39
N ALA A 26 -12.02 7.01 -23.34
CA ALA A 26 -11.54 8.40 -23.39
C ALA A 26 -12.17 9.28 -22.31
N GLU A 27 -13.50 9.25 -22.17
CA GLU A 27 -14.21 10.01 -21.13
C GLU A 27 -13.85 9.51 -19.73
N LEU A 28 -13.88 8.18 -19.53
CA LEU A 28 -13.45 7.57 -18.27
C LEU A 28 -12.00 7.94 -17.91
N PHE A 29 -11.11 8.00 -18.90
CA PHE A 29 -9.73 8.40 -18.67
C PHE A 29 -9.58 9.84 -18.23
N GLU A 30 -10.27 10.78 -18.87
CA GLU A 30 -10.21 12.18 -18.46
C GLU A 30 -10.77 12.38 -17.06
N ILE A 31 -11.85 11.67 -16.71
CA ILE A 31 -12.42 11.71 -15.35
C ILE A 31 -11.46 11.04 -14.35
N SER A 32 -10.88 9.88 -14.67
CA SER A 32 -10.01 9.15 -13.73
C SER A 32 -8.71 9.89 -13.40
N ARG A 33 -8.26 10.79 -14.29
CA ARG A 33 -7.14 11.70 -14.03
C ARG A 33 -7.44 12.76 -12.97
N ARG A 34 -8.72 13.13 -12.81
CA ARG A 34 -9.19 14.09 -11.79
C ARG A 34 -9.65 13.41 -10.52
N ALA A 35 -10.05 12.14 -10.63
CA ALA A 35 -10.55 11.38 -9.51
C ALA A 35 -9.45 11.03 -8.52
N ARG A 36 -9.73 11.20 -7.23
CA ARG A 36 -8.86 10.69 -6.16
C ARG A 36 -8.93 9.17 -6.04
N LEU A 37 -10.09 8.60 -6.38
CA LEU A 37 -10.38 7.16 -6.33
C LEU A 37 -11.41 6.82 -7.39
N VAL A 38 -11.18 5.74 -8.13
CA VAL A 38 -12.16 5.13 -9.05
C VAL A 38 -12.29 3.67 -8.70
N GLN A 39 -13.53 3.19 -8.58
CA GLN A 39 -13.81 1.77 -8.41
C GLN A 39 -14.74 1.31 -9.52
N SER A 40 -14.35 0.25 -10.22
CA SER A 40 -15.21 -0.43 -11.18
C SER A 40 -15.83 -1.67 -10.56
N PHE A 41 -17.04 -1.99 -11.00
CA PHE A 41 -17.81 -3.14 -10.57
C PHE A 41 -18.35 -3.86 -11.79
N GLU A 42 -18.25 -5.18 -11.79
CA GLU A 42 -18.98 -6.02 -12.73
C GLU A 42 -20.40 -6.22 -12.19
N ALA A 43 -21.41 -5.86 -12.97
CA ALA A 43 -22.80 -6.04 -12.57
C ALA A 43 -23.18 -7.53 -12.60
N ASP A 44 -23.91 -7.95 -11.56
CA ASP A 44 -24.60 -9.24 -11.54
C ASP A 44 -26.11 -8.96 -11.67
N PRO A 45 -26.73 -9.24 -12.84
CA PRO A 45 -28.15 -8.96 -13.03
C PRO A 45 -29.06 -9.81 -12.14
N THR A 46 -28.54 -10.86 -11.49
CA THR A 46 -29.27 -11.68 -10.52
C THR A 46 -29.21 -11.11 -9.09
N ALA A 47 -28.26 -10.21 -8.82
CA ALA A 47 -28.14 -9.52 -7.55
C ALA A 47 -29.18 -8.39 -7.42
N PRO A 48 -29.59 -8.04 -6.19
CA PRO A 48 -30.47 -6.91 -5.97
C PRO A 48 -29.82 -5.60 -6.47
N VAL A 49 -30.67 -4.69 -6.95
CA VAL A 49 -30.24 -3.36 -7.41
C VAL A 49 -29.44 -2.67 -6.30
N PRO A 50 -28.21 -2.20 -6.56
CA PRO A 50 -27.42 -1.50 -5.54
C PRO A 50 -28.17 -0.30 -4.99
N LYS A 51 -28.11 -0.09 -3.66
CA LYS A 51 -28.78 1.04 -2.99
C LYS A 51 -28.42 2.39 -3.62
N LEU A 52 -27.16 2.57 -4.04
CA LEU A 52 -26.73 3.80 -4.67
C LEU A 52 -27.44 4.05 -6.01
N TRP A 53 -27.69 3.01 -6.82
CA TRP A 53 -28.45 3.17 -8.06
C TRP A 53 -29.88 3.65 -7.77
N GLN A 54 -30.52 3.11 -6.73
CA GLN A 54 -31.84 3.56 -6.28
C GLN A 54 -31.82 5.01 -5.79
N GLN A 55 -30.76 5.41 -5.08
CA GLN A 55 -30.61 6.79 -4.61
C GLN A 55 -30.40 7.79 -5.77
N ARG A 56 -29.74 7.38 -6.85
CA ARG A 56 -29.39 8.26 -7.98
C ARG A 56 -30.46 8.30 -9.07
N LEU A 57 -31.15 7.19 -9.32
CA LEU A 57 -32.15 7.05 -10.38
C LEU A 57 -33.59 6.98 -9.86
N GLY A 58 -33.78 6.87 -8.54
CA GLY A 58 -35.09 6.64 -7.93
C GLY A 58 -35.53 5.17 -7.99
N SER A 59 -36.62 4.87 -7.29
CA SER A 59 -37.15 3.51 -7.14
C SER A 59 -37.78 2.92 -8.41
N SER A 60 -38.19 3.77 -9.35
CA SER A 60 -38.83 3.36 -10.61
C SER A 60 -37.82 3.07 -11.72
N GLU A 61 -36.84 3.94 -11.94
CA GLU A 61 -35.90 3.80 -13.06
C GLU A 61 -34.73 2.87 -12.75
N ALA A 62 -34.26 2.81 -11.49
CA ALA A 62 -33.11 1.99 -11.12
C ALA A 62 -33.27 0.51 -11.48
N PRO A 63 -34.42 -0.16 -11.21
CA PRO A 63 -34.61 -1.56 -11.60
C PRO A 63 -34.59 -1.78 -13.11
N ALA A 64 -35.25 -0.90 -13.88
CA ALA A 64 -35.29 -0.99 -15.33
C ALA A 64 -33.91 -0.72 -15.97
N ARG A 65 -33.14 0.21 -15.41
CA ARG A 65 -31.76 0.48 -15.83
C ARG A 65 -30.83 -0.69 -15.48
N TRP A 66 -30.94 -1.26 -14.28
CA TRP A 66 -30.13 -2.42 -13.83
C TRP A 66 -30.35 -3.65 -14.72
N ALA A 67 -31.62 -4.00 -14.98
CA ALA A 67 -31.97 -5.12 -15.84
C ALA A 67 -31.41 -4.97 -17.26
N ARG A 68 -31.50 -3.77 -17.84
CA ARG A 68 -30.93 -3.46 -19.18
C ARG A 68 -29.40 -3.42 -19.18
N HIS A 69 -28.77 -3.01 -18.08
CA HIS A 69 -27.32 -2.94 -17.97
C HIS A 69 -26.66 -4.32 -18.02
N GLY A 70 -27.36 -5.36 -17.51
CA GLY A 70 -26.91 -6.74 -17.61
C GLY A 70 -25.61 -6.98 -16.84
N ARG A 71 -24.62 -7.61 -17.49
CA ARG A 71 -23.28 -7.88 -16.93
C ARG A 71 -22.24 -6.81 -17.27
N GLY A 72 -22.71 -5.60 -17.57
CA GLY A 72 -21.82 -4.47 -17.87
C GLY A 72 -20.96 -4.05 -16.67
N THR A 73 -19.93 -3.28 -16.96
CA THR A 73 -19.14 -2.60 -15.92
C THR A 73 -19.77 -1.24 -15.63
N TRP A 74 -19.79 -0.86 -14.36
CA TRP A 74 -20.16 0.48 -13.89
C TRP A 74 -19.14 1.00 -12.89
N TRP A 75 -19.13 2.31 -12.64
CA TRP A 75 -18.08 2.94 -11.85
C TRP A 75 -18.61 3.84 -10.74
N LEU A 76 -17.87 3.84 -9.63
CA LEU A 76 -17.89 4.89 -8.62
C LEU A 76 -16.65 5.73 -8.75
N ILE A 77 -16.84 7.04 -8.79
CA ILE A 77 -15.77 8.00 -8.99
C ILE A 77 -15.83 9.01 -7.86
N TRP A 78 -14.81 9.01 -7.01
CA TRP A 78 -14.64 10.04 -6.00
C TRP A 78 -13.74 11.13 -6.56
N LEU A 79 -14.26 12.35 -6.58
CA LEU A 79 -13.50 13.57 -6.78
C LEU A 79 -12.86 14.00 -5.46
N ASP A 80 -12.25 15.17 -5.41
CA ASP A 80 -11.56 15.65 -4.19
C ASP A 80 -12.52 15.77 -2.98
N ASP A 81 -13.78 16.11 -3.22
CA ASP A 81 -14.80 16.31 -2.19
C ASP A 81 -16.15 15.60 -2.46
N GLY A 82 -16.84 15.30 -1.34
CA GLY A 82 -18.18 14.73 -1.29
C GLY A 82 -18.32 13.23 -1.63
N GLU A 83 -19.58 12.83 -1.76
CA GLU A 83 -20.04 11.51 -2.19
C GLU A 83 -19.53 11.12 -3.61
N PRO A 84 -19.37 9.82 -3.91
CA PRO A 84 -19.02 9.40 -5.26
C PRO A 84 -20.14 9.69 -6.24
N LEU A 85 -19.77 10.11 -7.45
CA LEU A 85 -20.66 10.06 -8.60
C LEU A 85 -20.71 8.64 -9.16
N LEU A 86 -21.88 8.26 -9.67
CA LEU A 86 -22.12 6.99 -10.33
C LEU A 86 -22.00 7.22 -11.84
N ALA A 87 -21.09 6.49 -12.49
CA ALA A 87 -20.94 6.54 -13.94
C ALA A 87 -21.42 5.24 -14.58
N LEU A 88 -22.30 5.36 -15.57
CA LEU A 88 -22.89 4.23 -16.31
C LEU A 88 -22.62 4.40 -17.81
N PRO A 89 -22.41 3.32 -18.58
CA PRO A 89 -22.42 3.41 -20.04
C PRO A 89 -23.79 3.89 -20.53
N SER A 90 -23.86 4.93 -21.36
CA SER A 90 -25.15 5.49 -21.82
C SER A 90 -26.04 4.46 -22.52
N ALA A 91 -25.41 3.59 -23.32
CA ALA A 91 -26.04 2.45 -23.97
C ALA A 91 -25.12 1.22 -23.93
N PRO A 92 -25.65 0.00 -24.20
CA PRO A 92 -24.81 -1.19 -24.34
C PRO A 92 -23.70 -0.94 -25.38
N HIS A 93 -22.45 -1.22 -25.00
CA HIS A 93 -21.26 -0.99 -25.83
C HIS A 93 -20.95 0.47 -26.20
N SER A 94 -21.67 1.45 -25.62
CA SER A 94 -21.42 2.87 -25.83
C SER A 94 -20.07 3.30 -25.22
N SER A 95 -19.48 4.32 -25.84
CA SER A 95 -18.33 5.01 -25.32
C SER A 95 -18.64 6.21 -24.42
N ALA A 96 -19.88 6.68 -24.46
CA ALA A 96 -20.35 7.79 -23.63
C ALA A 96 -20.79 7.29 -22.26
N LEU A 97 -20.56 8.12 -21.24
CA LEU A 97 -20.98 7.86 -19.87
C LEU A 97 -22.14 8.77 -19.47
N ASP A 98 -23.15 8.19 -18.83
CA ASP A 98 -24.12 8.93 -18.02
C ASP A 98 -23.50 9.12 -16.63
N LEU A 99 -23.27 10.38 -16.25
CA LEU A 99 -22.75 10.76 -14.94
C LEU A 99 -23.90 11.16 -14.02
N LEU A 100 -24.09 10.40 -12.94
CA LEU A 100 -25.16 10.58 -11.98
C LEU A 100 -24.56 11.08 -10.66
N PHE A 101 -24.77 12.38 -10.40
CA PHE A 101 -24.25 13.09 -9.24
C PHE A 101 -25.12 12.90 -8.00
N ALA A 102 -24.59 13.25 -6.83
CA ALA A 102 -25.36 13.19 -5.59
C ALA A 102 -26.48 14.21 -5.53
N ASP A 103 -26.20 15.40 -6.05
CA ASP A 103 -27.10 16.54 -6.12
C ASP A 103 -26.58 17.54 -7.19
N GLU A 104 -27.34 18.61 -7.41
CA GLU A 104 -27.02 19.65 -8.40
C GLU A 104 -25.81 20.50 -7.99
N LEU A 105 -25.51 20.62 -6.70
CA LEU A 105 -24.32 21.33 -6.23
C LEU A 105 -23.07 20.57 -6.66
N HIS A 106 -23.07 19.25 -6.46
CA HIS A 106 -21.99 18.38 -6.87
C HIS A 106 -21.76 18.36 -8.37
N ARG A 107 -22.84 18.38 -9.15
CA ARG A 107 -22.77 18.54 -10.61
C ARG A 107 -22.14 19.87 -10.99
N SER A 108 -22.59 20.96 -10.38
CA SER A 108 -22.06 22.30 -10.64
C SER A 108 -20.57 22.39 -10.32
N SER A 109 -20.13 21.80 -9.21
CA SER A 109 -18.70 21.72 -8.84
C SER A 109 -17.88 20.96 -9.87
N PHE A 110 -18.40 19.85 -10.40
CA PHE A 110 -17.74 19.08 -11.46
C PHE A 110 -17.62 19.87 -12.78
N ASP A 111 -18.69 20.55 -13.18
CA ASP A 111 -18.74 21.33 -14.42
C ASP A 111 -17.79 22.55 -14.38
N GLN A 112 -17.50 23.06 -13.17
CA GLN A 112 -16.54 24.15 -12.96
C GLN A 112 -15.07 23.69 -12.95
N LEU A 113 -14.79 22.38 -12.99
CA LEU A 113 -13.42 21.88 -12.95
C LEU A 113 -12.62 22.29 -14.20
N PRO A 114 -11.40 22.84 -14.05
CA PRO A 114 -10.58 23.27 -15.18
C PRO A 114 -10.36 22.15 -16.20
N SER A 115 -10.55 22.45 -17.49
CA SER A 115 -10.28 21.50 -18.58
C SER A 115 -8.86 20.95 -18.48
N LEU A 116 -8.70 19.63 -18.46
CA LEU A 116 -7.37 19.03 -18.52
C LEU A 116 -6.81 19.16 -19.93
N LYS A 117 -5.49 19.35 -20.03
CA LYS A 117 -4.80 19.20 -21.32
C LYS A 117 -5.02 17.76 -21.78
N ARG A 118 -5.63 17.62 -22.96
CA ARG A 118 -5.75 16.34 -23.67
C ARG A 118 -4.35 15.79 -23.90
N ARG A 119 -4.17 14.52 -23.57
CA ARG A 119 -2.93 13.80 -23.84
C ARG A 119 -3.23 12.33 -24.02
N GLU A 120 -2.32 11.65 -24.68
CA GLU A 120 -2.35 10.20 -24.73
C GLU A 120 -1.97 9.62 -23.36
N PRO A 121 -2.65 8.55 -22.91
CA PRO A 121 -2.33 7.82 -21.69
C PRO A 121 -1.00 7.10 -21.86
N SER A 122 -0.20 7.08 -20.79
CA SER A 122 0.98 6.22 -20.72
C SER A 122 0.57 4.75 -20.77
N ALA A 123 1.51 3.85 -21.04
CA ALA A 123 1.21 2.42 -21.09
C ALA A 123 0.69 1.85 -19.75
N LEU A 124 1.08 2.42 -18.60
CA LEU A 124 0.52 2.05 -17.29
C LEU A 124 -0.92 2.57 -17.12
N GLU A 125 -1.21 3.78 -17.59
CA GLU A 125 -2.57 4.33 -17.56
C GLU A 125 -3.50 3.55 -18.48
N GLN A 126 -3.06 3.20 -19.69
CA GLN A 126 -3.79 2.32 -20.60
C GLN A 126 -4.06 0.96 -19.98
N ARG A 127 -3.09 0.40 -19.25
CA ARG A 127 -3.29 -0.85 -18.50
C ARG A 127 -4.35 -0.67 -17.43
N CYS A 128 -4.28 0.39 -16.63
CA CYS A 128 -5.25 0.64 -15.58
C CYS A 128 -6.67 0.83 -16.14
N LEU A 129 -6.82 1.59 -17.23
CA LEU A 129 -8.10 1.75 -17.93
C LEU A 129 -8.67 0.42 -18.42
N ARG A 130 -7.82 -0.48 -18.92
CA ARG A 130 -8.26 -1.85 -19.28
C ARG A 130 -8.76 -2.61 -18.06
N LEU A 131 -8.12 -2.49 -16.90
CA LEU A 131 -8.61 -3.13 -15.68
C LEU A 131 -9.97 -2.56 -15.27
N LEU A 132 -10.09 -1.22 -15.24
CA LEU A 132 -11.32 -0.52 -14.90
C LEU A 132 -12.48 -0.82 -15.85
N THR A 133 -12.22 -1.20 -17.10
CA THR A 133 -13.27 -1.47 -18.10
C THR A 133 -13.55 -2.95 -18.32
N SER A 134 -12.78 -3.86 -17.74
CA SER A 134 -12.92 -5.31 -17.95
C SER A 134 -13.45 -6.10 -16.76
N GLY A 135 -13.64 -5.46 -15.60
CA GLY A 135 -14.23 -6.10 -14.42
C GLY A 135 -14.04 -5.26 -13.18
N SER A 136 -14.10 -5.91 -12.01
CA SER A 136 -13.91 -5.25 -10.73
C SER A 136 -12.45 -4.83 -10.53
N ALA A 137 -12.23 -3.53 -10.31
CA ALA A 137 -10.90 -2.95 -10.14
C ALA A 137 -11.00 -1.64 -9.35
N VAL A 138 -9.86 -1.18 -8.85
CA VAL A 138 -9.74 0.09 -8.14
C VAL A 138 -8.50 0.83 -8.62
N GLN A 139 -8.63 2.13 -8.84
CA GLN A 139 -7.54 3.07 -9.09
C GLN A 139 -7.56 4.13 -8.00
N TRP A 140 -6.41 4.49 -7.44
CA TRP A 140 -6.30 5.60 -6.51
C TRP A 140 -5.15 6.54 -6.83
N GLN A 141 -5.30 7.77 -6.34
CA GLN A 141 -4.30 8.81 -6.26
C GLN A 141 -3.97 9.09 -4.77
N PRO A 142 -2.95 9.93 -4.47
CA PRO A 142 -2.51 10.16 -3.10
C PRO A 142 -3.63 10.60 -2.14
N SER A 143 -4.50 11.51 -2.58
CA SER A 143 -5.62 12.00 -1.76
C SER A 143 -6.66 10.91 -1.48
N GLY A 144 -6.89 9.99 -2.41
CA GLY A 144 -7.81 8.86 -2.23
C GLY A 144 -7.24 7.81 -1.29
N LEU A 145 -5.94 7.53 -1.35
CA LEU A 145 -5.31 6.66 -0.37
C LEU A 145 -5.26 7.30 1.02
N ALA A 146 -5.02 8.61 1.09
CA ALA A 146 -5.00 9.35 2.36
C ALA A 146 -6.37 9.36 3.04
N SER A 147 -7.47 9.51 2.29
CA SER A 147 -8.83 9.48 2.87
C SER A 147 -9.19 8.12 3.46
N ILE A 148 -8.65 7.02 2.91
CA ILE A 148 -8.85 5.66 3.41
C ILE A 148 -7.94 5.36 4.61
N SER A 149 -6.65 5.66 4.46
CA SER A 149 -5.60 5.22 5.40
C SER A 149 -5.38 6.16 6.59
N GLY A 150 -5.84 7.41 6.50
CA GLY A 150 -5.73 8.40 7.57
C GLY A 150 -4.28 8.61 8.02
N SER A 151 -4.02 8.40 9.31
CA SER A 151 -2.69 8.55 9.91
C SER A 151 -1.64 7.56 9.39
N LEU A 152 -2.05 6.47 8.74
CA LEU A 152 -1.13 5.51 8.13
C LEU A 152 -0.61 5.96 6.76
N PHE A 153 -1.19 7.00 6.17
CA PHE A 153 -0.81 7.46 4.83
C PHE A 153 0.69 7.70 4.63
N PRO A 154 1.45 8.31 5.56
CA PRO A 154 2.89 8.50 5.40
C PRO A 154 3.63 7.18 5.14
N ALA A 155 3.24 6.08 5.81
CA ALA A 155 3.83 4.77 5.63
C ALA A 155 3.45 4.08 4.31
N LEU A 156 2.40 4.57 3.66
CA LEU A 156 1.90 4.08 2.37
C LEU A 156 2.25 5.01 1.20
N ALA A 157 3.04 6.06 1.45
CA ALA A 157 3.38 7.05 0.43
C ALA A 157 4.12 6.46 -0.79
N SER A 158 4.83 5.34 -0.60
CA SER A 158 5.49 4.62 -1.72
C SER A 158 4.51 3.96 -2.69
N VAL A 159 3.26 3.78 -2.28
CA VAL A 159 2.15 3.20 -3.06
C VAL A 159 1.00 4.20 -3.22
N SER A 160 1.30 5.50 -3.16
CA SER A 160 0.33 6.59 -3.22
C SER A 160 -0.49 6.65 -4.51
N HIS A 161 0.02 6.05 -5.58
CA HIS A 161 -0.70 5.80 -6.82
C HIS A 161 -0.83 4.29 -7.01
N GLY A 162 -2.00 3.82 -7.40
CA GLY A 162 -2.17 2.40 -7.66
C GLY A 162 -3.36 2.08 -8.51
N CYS A 163 -3.31 0.89 -9.11
CA CYS A 163 -4.41 0.33 -9.85
C CYS A 163 -4.41 -1.18 -9.70
N LEU A 164 -5.43 -1.73 -9.05
CA LEU A 164 -5.52 -3.15 -8.76
C LEU A 164 -6.79 -3.73 -9.39
N ARG A 165 -6.66 -4.89 -10.02
CA ARG A 165 -7.81 -5.76 -10.30
C ARG A 165 -8.25 -6.41 -8.99
N VAL A 166 -9.54 -6.49 -8.75
CA VAL A 166 -10.13 -7.13 -7.56
C VAL A 166 -10.97 -8.32 -8.01
N ALA A 167 -10.82 -9.46 -7.34
CA ALA A 167 -11.60 -10.65 -7.63
C ALA A 167 -11.88 -11.43 -6.35
N LEU A 168 -13.10 -11.93 -6.21
CA LEU A 168 -13.43 -12.92 -5.18
C LEU A 168 -13.12 -14.32 -5.72
N ARG A 169 -12.30 -15.09 -5.01
CA ARG A 169 -11.98 -16.48 -5.34
C ARG A 169 -12.34 -17.36 -4.13
N GLY A 170 -13.52 -17.99 -4.20
CA GLY A 170 -14.08 -18.70 -3.05
C GLY A 170 -14.35 -17.75 -1.90
N ASP A 171 -13.65 -17.94 -0.79
CA ASP A 171 -13.74 -17.17 0.46
C ASP A 171 -12.63 -16.11 0.60
N ARG A 172 -11.98 -15.75 -0.50
CA ARG A 172 -10.84 -14.82 -0.48
C ARG A 172 -11.02 -13.70 -1.47
N LEU A 173 -10.90 -12.47 -0.98
CA LEU A 173 -10.78 -11.30 -1.84
C LEU A 173 -9.32 -11.14 -2.24
N MET A 174 -9.07 -11.21 -3.54
CA MET A 174 -7.76 -11.03 -4.15
C MET A 174 -7.71 -9.65 -4.81
N ALA A 175 -6.62 -8.91 -4.60
CA ALA A 175 -6.34 -7.70 -5.37
C ALA A 175 -4.90 -7.68 -5.86
N GLU A 176 -4.65 -7.30 -7.12
CA GLU A 176 -3.29 -7.25 -7.67
C GLU A 176 -3.13 -6.21 -8.78
N GLY A 177 -1.93 -5.63 -8.90
CA GLY A 177 -1.62 -4.66 -9.95
C GLY A 177 -0.47 -3.71 -9.60
N PRO A 178 -0.19 -2.74 -10.49
CA PRO A 178 0.89 -1.78 -10.30
C PRO A 178 0.59 -0.76 -9.19
N VAL A 179 1.64 -0.37 -8.47
CA VAL A 179 1.63 0.70 -7.48
C VAL A 179 2.89 1.56 -7.59
N ALA A 180 2.82 2.82 -7.22
CA ALA A 180 3.95 3.74 -7.31
C ALA A 180 3.85 4.92 -6.34
N SER A 181 4.99 5.57 -6.10
CA SER A 181 5.08 6.81 -5.34
C SER A 181 4.77 8.05 -6.19
N SER A 182 4.76 7.90 -7.51
CA SER A 182 4.64 8.97 -8.50
C SER A 182 3.53 8.64 -9.50
N PRO A 183 2.95 9.64 -10.19
CA PRO A 183 1.91 9.41 -11.20
C PRO A 183 2.36 8.43 -12.30
N PHE A 184 1.47 7.53 -12.71
CA PHE A 184 1.75 6.55 -13.76
C PHE A 184 2.15 7.16 -15.12
N ALA A 185 1.79 8.42 -15.36
CA ALA A 185 2.24 9.17 -16.54
C ALA A 185 3.75 9.37 -16.59
N ALA A 186 4.44 9.42 -15.44
CA ALA A 186 5.86 9.73 -15.32
C ALA A 186 6.76 8.48 -15.21
N LEU A 187 6.19 7.28 -15.27
CA LEU A 187 6.90 6.04 -15.01
C LEU A 187 7.20 5.26 -16.30
N GLN A 188 8.31 4.55 -16.28
CA GLN A 188 8.64 3.60 -17.33
C GLN A 188 7.98 2.25 -17.05
N VAL A 189 7.48 1.61 -18.10
CA VAL A 189 6.98 0.24 -17.98
C VAL A 189 8.18 -0.69 -17.85
N HIS A 190 8.35 -1.24 -16.66
CA HIS A 190 9.26 -2.34 -16.44
C HIS A 190 8.53 -3.29 -15.49
N HIS A 191 7.98 -4.37 -16.03
CA HIS A 191 7.82 -5.69 -15.39
C HIS A 191 6.93 -6.58 -16.27
N PRO A 192 7.34 -7.82 -16.57
CA PRO A 192 6.40 -8.82 -17.06
C PRO A 192 5.42 -9.15 -15.94
N GLU A 193 4.11 -9.14 -16.26
CA GLU A 193 3.09 -9.70 -15.37
C GLU A 193 3.50 -11.11 -15.00
N ARG A 194 3.74 -11.37 -13.72
CA ARG A 194 3.99 -12.73 -13.24
C ARG A 194 2.81 -13.13 -12.38
N GLN A 195 2.13 -14.20 -12.81
CA GLN A 195 1.14 -14.86 -11.99
C GLN A 195 1.87 -15.45 -10.79
N ALA A 196 1.65 -14.87 -9.62
CA ALA A 196 2.06 -15.49 -8.36
C ALA A 196 1.03 -16.57 -8.00
N ASN A 197 1.49 -17.70 -7.46
CA ASN A 197 0.60 -18.78 -7.06
C ASN A 197 -0.37 -18.34 -5.95
N VAL A 198 -1.58 -18.89 -5.92
CA VAL A 198 -2.47 -18.75 -4.77
C VAL A 198 -1.87 -19.58 -3.64
N VAL A 199 -1.38 -18.92 -2.60
CA VAL A 199 -0.79 -19.60 -1.44
C VAL A 199 -1.86 -19.71 -0.36
N ARG A 200 -2.02 -20.93 0.15
CA ARG A 200 -2.81 -21.19 1.36
C ARG A 200 -1.94 -20.78 2.55
N PHE A 201 -2.42 -19.82 3.33
CA PHE A 201 -1.65 -19.26 4.42
C PHE A 201 -2.03 -19.93 5.73
N ASP A 202 -1.03 -20.16 6.56
CA ASP A 202 -1.25 -20.47 7.97
C ASP A 202 -1.81 -19.23 8.69
N PRO A 203 -2.58 -19.43 9.77
CA PRO A 203 -3.09 -18.32 10.58
C PRO A 203 -1.94 -17.45 11.11
N PRO A 204 -2.09 -16.10 11.11
CA PRO A 204 -1.08 -15.20 11.66
C PRO A 204 -0.94 -15.41 13.17
N SER A 205 0.30 -15.54 13.65
CA SER A 205 0.60 -15.72 15.07
C SER A 205 0.74 -14.39 15.83
N ALA A 206 0.60 -13.26 15.15
CA ALA A 206 0.72 -11.90 15.68
C ALA A 206 -0.39 -11.02 15.11
N TYR A 207 -0.54 -9.80 15.64
CA TYR A 207 -1.37 -8.78 15.03
C TYR A 207 -0.82 -8.35 13.66
N LEU A 208 0.51 -8.25 13.52
CA LEU A 208 1.18 -7.92 12.27
C LEU A 208 2.58 -8.56 12.22
N GLU A 209 2.96 -9.07 11.05
CA GLU A 209 4.30 -9.54 10.72
C GLU A 209 4.69 -8.98 9.37
N LEU A 210 5.89 -8.44 9.25
CA LEU A 210 6.43 -7.85 8.03
C LEU A 210 7.83 -8.38 7.81
N ASN A 211 8.14 -8.76 6.58
CA ASN A 211 9.47 -9.07 6.11
C ASN A 211 9.73 -8.31 4.82
N SER A 212 10.71 -7.40 4.83
CA SER A 212 11.07 -6.59 3.67
C SER A 212 12.59 -6.60 3.45
N VAL A 213 13.01 -6.48 2.19
CA VAL A 213 14.43 -6.28 1.83
C VAL A 213 14.92 -4.87 2.16
N SER A 214 14.01 -3.93 2.44
CA SER A 214 14.31 -2.53 2.68
C SER A 214 13.16 -1.83 3.43
N LEU A 215 13.50 -0.86 4.28
CA LEU A 215 12.55 0.04 4.95
C LEU A 215 12.14 1.25 4.09
N GLN A 216 12.82 1.51 2.98
CA GLN A 216 12.58 2.66 2.10
C GLN A 216 11.09 2.84 1.74
N PRO A 217 10.32 1.82 1.35
CA PRO A 217 8.91 2.01 0.99
C PRO A 217 8.01 2.42 2.16
N LEU A 218 8.39 2.07 3.39
CA LEU A 218 7.57 2.27 4.59
C LEU A 218 7.95 3.53 5.35
N LEU A 219 9.24 3.82 5.46
CA LEU A 219 9.75 4.92 6.28
C LEU A 219 10.45 6.01 5.45
N GLY A 220 10.64 5.81 4.15
CA GLY A 220 11.39 6.74 3.31
C GLY A 220 10.77 8.15 3.26
N SER A 221 9.44 8.25 3.20
CA SER A 221 8.73 9.54 3.26
C SER A 221 8.94 10.25 4.61
N LEU A 222 8.84 9.50 5.72
CA LEU A 222 9.02 10.01 7.07
C LEU A 222 10.46 10.45 7.34
N PHE A 223 11.44 9.63 6.97
CA PHE A 223 12.86 9.89 7.28
C PHE A 223 13.48 10.98 6.38
N ASN A 224 12.90 11.21 5.21
CA ASN A 224 13.37 12.24 4.27
C ASN A 224 12.56 13.54 4.33
N ASN A 225 11.48 13.59 5.11
CA ASN A 225 10.79 14.84 5.38
C ASN A 225 11.70 15.75 6.23
N SER A 226 11.95 16.97 5.77
CA SER A 226 12.92 17.88 6.39
C SER A 226 12.64 18.18 7.86
N LEU A 227 11.36 18.35 8.23
CA LEU A 227 10.95 18.62 9.61
C LEU A 227 11.28 17.44 10.53
N PHE A 228 10.93 16.21 10.11
CA PHE A 228 11.24 15.01 10.88
C PHE A 228 12.75 14.71 10.89
N ALA A 229 13.42 14.84 9.75
CA ALA A 229 14.85 14.61 9.60
C ALA A 229 15.69 15.47 10.56
N GLN A 230 15.35 16.75 10.70
CA GLN A 230 16.05 17.66 11.60
C GLN A 230 15.84 17.28 13.07
N GLN A 231 14.62 16.88 13.45
CA GLN A 231 14.33 16.46 14.82
C GLN A 231 14.98 15.11 15.17
N LEU A 232 14.98 14.15 14.24
CA LEU A 232 15.65 12.86 14.40
C LEU A 232 17.15 13.03 14.63
N ASP A 233 17.78 13.94 13.90
CA ASP A 233 19.19 14.24 14.06
C ASP A 233 19.47 14.97 15.39
N SER A 234 18.90 16.17 15.56
CA SER A 234 19.21 17.04 16.70
C SER A 234 18.77 16.52 18.07
N ARG A 235 17.66 15.78 18.15
CA ARG A 235 17.12 15.29 19.44
C ARG A 235 17.44 13.83 19.74
N TYR A 236 17.65 13.03 18.71
CA TYR A 236 17.79 11.58 18.84
C TYR A 236 19.09 11.02 18.24
N GLY A 237 19.97 11.88 17.71
CA GLY A 237 21.26 11.47 17.16
C GLY A 237 21.16 10.58 15.91
N LEU A 238 20.00 10.54 15.26
CA LEU A 238 19.80 9.79 14.01
C LEU A 238 20.24 10.64 12.82
N ALA A 239 21.55 10.75 12.61
CA ALA A 239 22.13 11.48 11.50
C ALA A 239 21.69 10.92 10.14
N LYS A 240 21.74 11.76 9.08
CA LYS A 240 21.29 11.39 7.72
C LYS A 240 21.95 10.10 7.22
N GLN A 241 23.25 9.93 7.45
CA GLN A 241 24.01 8.76 7.03
C GLN A 241 23.43 7.46 7.61
N LEU A 242 23.10 7.45 8.90
CA LEU A 242 22.46 6.29 9.52
C LEU A 242 21.04 6.09 9.00
N ARG A 243 20.25 7.15 8.81
CA ARG A 243 18.91 7.03 8.22
C ARG A 243 18.96 6.39 6.84
N ASP A 244 19.91 6.79 5.99
CA ASP A 244 20.11 6.19 4.65
C ASP A 244 20.49 4.70 4.73
N VAL A 245 21.29 4.30 5.72
CA VAL A 245 21.62 2.89 6.00
C VAL A 245 20.37 2.11 6.44
N LEU A 246 19.63 2.63 7.43
CA LEU A 246 18.43 1.98 7.97
C LEU A 246 17.37 1.77 6.87
N LEU A 247 17.15 2.78 6.01
CA LEU A 247 16.18 2.69 4.92
C LEU A 247 16.53 1.58 3.90
N LYS A 248 17.81 1.29 3.68
CA LYS A 248 18.27 0.24 2.76
C LYS A 248 18.36 -1.14 3.41
N THR A 249 18.25 -1.21 4.73
CA THR A 249 18.50 -2.44 5.49
C THR A 249 17.32 -3.42 5.41
N PRO A 250 17.56 -4.72 5.19
CA PRO A 250 16.54 -5.74 5.33
C PRO A 250 15.98 -5.78 6.75
N VAL A 251 14.66 -5.89 6.86
CA VAL A 251 13.96 -5.77 8.13
C VAL A 251 12.90 -6.85 8.30
N LEU A 252 12.78 -7.31 9.53
CA LEU A 252 11.63 -8.05 10.03
C LEU A 252 10.95 -7.20 11.10
N VAL A 253 9.65 -6.97 10.99
CA VAL A 253 8.86 -6.29 12.02
C VAL A 253 7.75 -7.23 12.47
N ARG A 254 7.49 -7.25 13.76
CA ARG A 254 6.40 -8.02 14.36
C ARG A 254 5.70 -7.17 15.41
N LEU A 255 4.38 -7.30 15.46
CA LEU A 255 3.51 -6.70 16.46
C LEU A 255 2.79 -7.82 17.21
N ASP A 256 3.15 -7.98 18.48
CA ASP A 256 2.59 -8.98 19.38
C ASP A 256 1.53 -8.36 20.28
N ALA A 257 0.52 -9.16 20.62
CA ALA A 257 -0.37 -8.85 21.73
C ALA A 257 0.40 -8.96 23.05
N LEU A 258 0.10 -8.06 23.99
CA LEU A 258 0.55 -8.18 25.37
C LEU A 258 -0.63 -8.57 26.25
N GLU A 259 -0.44 -9.55 27.13
CA GLU A 259 -1.47 -10.01 28.06
C GLU A 259 -1.68 -9.05 29.24
N GLY A 260 -0.75 -8.12 29.46
CA GLY A 260 -0.83 -7.11 30.52
C GLY A 260 0.26 -6.05 30.40
N GLY A 261 0.24 -5.09 31.33
CA GLY A 261 1.14 -3.94 31.35
C GLY A 261 0.51 -2.66 30.78
N ARG A 262 1.34 -1.64 30.55
CA ARG A 262 0.89 -0.32 30.08
C ARG A 262 0.56 -0.27 28.59
N PHE A 263 1.04 -1.25 27.84
CA PHE A 263 0.85 -1.35 26.39
C PHE A 263 -0.07 -2.52 26.06
N GLN A 264 -0.90 -2.36 25.04
CA GLN A 264 -1.75 -3.43 24.52
C GLN A 264 -1.00 -4.35 23.54
N ALA A 265 0.14 -3.88 23.04
CA ALA A 265 0.95 -4.57 22.05
C ALA A 265 2.43 -4.17 22.16
N ALA A 266 3.32 -5.07 21.76
CA ALA A 266 4.75 -4.83 21.64
C ALA A 266 5.19 -4.92 20.18
N ILE A 267 6.06 -4.01 19.76
CA ILE A 267 6.69 -4.03 18.44
C ILE A 267 8.11 -4.55 18.60
N GLN A 268 8.48 -5.54 17.80
CA GLN A 268 9.85 -6.04 17.64
C GLN A 268 10.30 -5.76 16.21
N ALA A 269 11.47 -5.16 16.04
CA ALA A 269 12.11 -4.97 14.75
C ALA A 269 13.51 -5.58 14.76
N ARG A 270 13.81 -6.40 13.75
CA ARG A 270 15.12 -7.01 13.53
C ARG A 270 15.69 -6.52 12.21
N LEU A 271 16.85 -5.89 12.29
CA LEU A 271 17.57 -5.32 11.15
C LEU A 271 18.91 -6.04 10.99
N MET A 272 19.29 -6.34 9.74
CA MET A 272 20.58 -6.94 9.41
C MET A 272 21.50 -5.89 8.79
N LEU A 273 22.29 -5.23 9.62
CA LEU A 273 23.21 -4.17 9.23
C LEU A 273 24.52 -4.75 8.68
N ALA A 274 25.20 -4.01 7.81
CA ALA A 274 26.58 -4.35 7.45
C ALA A 274 27.52 -4.05 8.64
N ALA A 275 28.53 -4.90 8.86
CA ALA A 275 29.43 -4.76 10.01
C ALA A 275 30.17 -3.42 10.05
N GLY A 276 30.44 -2.80 8.89
CA GLY A 276 31.06 -1.46 8.80
C GLY A 276 30.20 -0.33 9.37
N GLU A 277 28.89 -0.55 9.55
CA GLU A 277 27.95 0.46 10.06
C GLU A 277 27.81 0.44 11.60
N ILE A 278 28.55 -0.47 12.27
CA ILE A 278 28.35 -0.75 13.69
C ILE A 278 28.67 0.44 14.58
N ASP A 279 29.76 1.15 14.31
CA ASP A 279 30.20 2.27 15.16
C ASP A 279 29.27 3.46 15.05
N MET A 280 28.76 3.74 13.85
CA MET A 280 27.74 4.77 13.64
C MET A 280 26.42 4.42 14.34
N THR A 281 26.03 3.15 14.29
CA THR A 281 24.83 2.65 14.98
C THR A 281 24.99 2.80 16.50
N LYS A 282 26.13 2.39 17.07
CA LYS A 282 26.41 2.54 18.51
C LYS A 282 26.34 3.99 18.98
N ARG A 283 27.00 4.92 18.27
CA ARG A 283 26.95 6.36 18.60
C ARG A 283 25.52 6.89 18.64
N SER A 284 24.67 6.45 17.71
CA SER A 284 23.26 6.87 17.66
C SER A 284 22.47 6.28 18.82
N LEU A 285 22.68 5.01 19.17
CA LEU A 285 22.07 4.38 20.34
C LEU A 285 22.51 5.03 21.65
N ASP A 286 23.77 5.47 21.77
CA ASP A 286 24.28 6.20 22.94
C ASP A 286 23.64 7.60 23.08
N ALA A 287 23.41 8.28 21.96
CA ALA A 287 22.67 9.54 21.94
C ALA A 287 21.21 9.35 22.40
N VAL A 288 20.53 8.31 21.89
CA VAL A 288 19.19 7.92 22.36
C VAL A 288 19.21 7.58 23.85
N ALA A 289 20.19 6.81 24.31
CA ALA A 289 20.34 6.44 25.71
C ALA A 289 20.47 7.68 26.61
N THR A 290 21.32 8.63 26.22
CA THR A 290 21.49 9.91 26.92
C THR A 290 20.18 10.69 27.00
N ALA A 291 19.42 10.71 25.90
CA ALA A 291 18.13 11.41 25.83
C ALA A 291 17.03 10.72 26.66
N LEU A 292 17.08 9.41 26.83
CA LEU A 292 16.17 8.64 27.69
C LEU A 292 16.50 8.83 29.17
N LEU A 293 17.78 8.78 29.55
CA LEU A 293 18.24 9.06 30.92
C LEU A 293 17.82 10.47 31.37
N LYS A 294 17.97 11.48 30.51
CA LYS A 294 17.51 12.86 30.79
C LYS A 294 16.01 12.98 31.02
N ARG A 295 15.21 12.02 30.52
CA ARG A 295 13.76 11.95 30.71
C ARG A 295 13.34 11.08 31.90
N GLY A 296 14.30 10.58 32.68
CA GLY A 296 14.04 9.80 33.89
C GLY A 296 13.84 8.29 33.66
N PHE A 297 14.08 7.79 32.44
CA PHE A 297 14.07 6.34 32.20
C PHE A 297 15.32 5.68 32.79
N GLN A 298 15.18 4.47 33.28
CA GLN A 298 16.28 3.69 33.84
C GLN A 298 16.82 2.70 32.81
N ARG A 299 18.14 2.64 32.67
CA ARG A 299 18.84 1.68 31.81
C ARG A 299 19.16 0.42 32.62
N VAL A 300 18.73 -0.74 32.13
CA VAL A 300 19.08 -2.05 32.70
C VAL A 300 19.58 -2.97 31.59
N GLU A 301 20.61 -3.75 31.87
CA GLU A 301 21.06 -4.80 30.96
C GLU A 301 20.44 -6.13 31.37
N ARG A 302 19.81 -6.82 30.41
CA ARG A 302 19.15 -8.11 30.63
C ARG A 302 19.57 -9.09 29.55
N PRO A 303 19.75 -10.39 29.87
CA PRO A 303 19.88 -11.42 28.84
C PRO A 303 18.67 -11.41 27.90
N LEU A 304 18.91 -11.49 26.59
CA LEU A 304 17.86 -11.77 25.63
C LEU A 304 17.28 -13.15 25.92
N LEU A 305 15.96 -13.24 25.93
CA LEU A 305 15.26 -14.53 26.09
C LEU A 305 15.17 -15.24 24.74
N SER A 306 15.47 -16.54 24.73
CA SER A 306 15.21 -17.43 23.60
C SER A 306 13.71 -17.75 23.49
N PRO A 307 13.26 -18.39 22.40
CA PRO A 307 11.84 -18.68 22.18
C PRO A 307 11.22 -19.59 23.26
N ASP A 308 12.02 -20.42 23.91
CA ASP A 308 11.65 -21.29 25.03
C ASP A 308 11.78 -20.58 26.40
N GLY A 309 11.98 -19.26 26.41
CA GLY A 309 12.05 -18.43 27.60
C GLY A 309 13.37 -18.50 28.37
N ARG A 310 14.40 -19.16 27.81
CA ARG A 310 15.70 -19.30 28.48
C ARG A 310 16.58 -18.07 28.24
N PRO A 311 17.36 -17.63 29.23
CA PRO A 311 18.35 -16.58 29.03
C PRO A 311 19.41 -17.01 28.00
N SER A 312 19.74 -16.12 27.06
CA SER A 312 20.85 -16.30 26.13
C SER A 312 22.09 -15.53 26.60
N ASN A 313 23.24 -15.80 25.98
CA ASN A 313 24.49 -15.07 26.25
C ASN A 313 24.52 -13.66 25.64
N HIS A 314 23.48 -13.25 24.90
CA HIS A 314 23.39 -11.92 24.32
C HIS A 314 22.63 -10.99 25.27
N LEU A 315 23.18 -9.81 25.51
CA LEU A 315 22.55 -8.81 26.37
C LEU A 315 21.72 -7.83 25.54
N ALA A 316 20.61 -7.40 26.13
CA ALA A 316 19.81 -6.28 25.68
C ALA A 316 19.91 -5.14 26.67
N VAL A 317 19.96 -3.93 26.13
CA VAL A 317 19.70 -2.70 26.88
C VAL A 317 18.19 -2.51 26.93
N VAL A 318 17.61 -2.60 28.13
CA VAL A 318 16.18 -2.44 28.39
C VAL A 318 15.95 -1.13 29.13
N TRP A 319 14.95 -0.38 28.70
CA TRP A 319 14.56 0.88 29.30
C TRP A 319 13.30 0.71 30.14
N LEU A 320 13.40 1.07 31.41
CA LEU A 320 12.28 1.05 32.34
C LEU A 320 11.76 2.47 32.57
N ASP A 321 10.45 2.61 32.70
CA ASP A 321 9.85 3.85 33.20
C ASP A 321 10.20 4.06 34.70
N PRO A 322 9.90 5.23 35.29
CA PRO A 322 10.15 5.48 36.71
C PRO A 322 9.42 4.51 37.66
N GLN A 323 8.41 3.77 37.17
CA GLN A 323 7.68 2.76 37.92
C GLN A 323 8.29 1.35 37.75
N GLY A 324 9.36 1.20 36.96
CA GLY A 324 10.05 -0.07 36.73
C GLY A 324 9.47 -0.92 35.60
N HIS A 325 8.47 -0.44 34.84
CA HIS A 325 7.90 -1.20 33.73
C HIS A 325 8.74 -1.07 32.46
N PRO A 326 8.99 -2.17 31.73
CA PRO A 326 9.71 -2.12 30.46
C PRO A 326 8.94 -1.31 29.42
N GLN A 327 9.66 -0.43 28.73
CA GLN A 327 9.12 0.46 27.70
C GLN A 327 9.63 0.08 26.31
N GLY A 328 10.71 -0.69 26.26
CA GLY A 328 11.42 -1.01 25.04
C GLY A 328 12.88 -1.33 25.32
N GLY A 329 13.63 -1.51 24.25
CA GLY A 329 15.05 -1.78 24.36
C GLY A 329 15.67 -2.08 23.02
N TRP A 330 16.96 -2.35 23.06
CA TRP A 330 17.69 -2.80 21.90
C TRP A 330 18.78 -3.79 22.27
N SER A 331 19.16 -4.62 21.30
CA SER A 331 20.34 -5.46 21.39
C SER A 331 21.11 -5.39 20.08
N LEU A 332 22.43 -5.37 20.19
CA LEU A 332 23.33 -5.41 19.06
C LEU A 332 24.10 -6.73 19.14
N GLY A 333 23.84 -7.61 18.17
CA GLY A 333 24.49 -8.90 18.07
C GLY A 333 25.97 -8.79 17.69
N PRO A 334 26.74 -9.88 17.80
CA PRO A 334 28.11 -9.92 17.29
C PRO A 334 28.12 -9.81 15.76
N ALA A 335 29.24 -9.35 15.21
CA ALA A 335 29.47 -9.37 13.77
C ALA A 335 29.64 -10.82 13.29
N LEU A 336 28.69 -11.32 12.49
CA LEU A 336 28.69 -12.65 11.91
C LEU A 336 28.61 -12.55 10.40
N ARG A 337 29.61 -13.11 9.69
CA ARG A 337 29.68 -13.11 8.22
C ARG A 337 29.53 -11.70 7.59
N GLY A 338 30.14 -10.69 8.23
CA GLY A 338 30.10 -9.30 7.77
C GLY A 338 28.77 -8.58 8.03
N GLN A 339 27.86 -9.17 8.78
CA GLN A 339 26.60 -8.54 9.20
C GLN A 339 26.48 -8.48 10.72
N VAL A 340 25.73 -7.50 11.19
CA VAL A 340 25.42 -7.27 12.59
C VAL A 340 23.92 -7.21 12.73
N GLU A 341 23.38 -7.97 13.67
CA GLU A 341 21.97 -7.92 13.99
C GLU A 341 21.69 -6.77 14.95
N LEU A 342 20.73 -5.92 14.59
CA LEU A 342 20.14 -4.94 15.50
C LEU A 342 18.70 -5.35 15.80
N LEU A 343 18.43 -5.65 17.07
CA LEU A 343 17.09 -5.85 17.60
C LEU A 343 16.64 -4.56 18.26
N LEU A 344 15.43 -4.11 17.93
CA LEU A 344 14.76 -2.98 18.54
C LEU A 344 13.39 -3.44 19.03
N ALA A 345 13.00 -2.99 20.22
CA ALA A 345 11.69 -3.28 20.78
C ALA A 345 11.05 -2.04 21.39
N LEU A 346 9.73 -1.96 21.28
CA LEU A 346 8.88 -0.95 21.94
C LEU A 346 7.69 -1.65 22.58
N GLY A 347 7.36 -1.24 23.80
CA GLY A 347 6.27 -1.81 24.59
C GLY A 347 6.69 -2.98 25.49
N ASP A 348 7.82 -3.63 25.19
CA ASP A 348 8.45 -4.66 26.02
C ASP A 348 9.96 -4.80 25.69
N ALA A 349 10.69 -5.63 26.44
CA ALA A 349 12.08 -5.95 26.16
C ALA A 349 12.26 -6.73 24.84
N PRO A 350 13.38 -6.54 24.12
CA PRO A 350 13.69 -7.32 22.93
C PRO A 350 13.92 -8.80 23.29
N TYR A 351 13.55 -9.71 22.40
CA TYR A 351 13.75 -11.15 22.58
C TYR A 351 14.19 -11.84 21.27
N LEU A 352 14.79 -13.02 21.38
CA LEU A 352 15.21 -13.83 20.24
C LEU A 352 14.08 -14.76 19.80
N ARG A 353 13.66 -14.67 18.54
CA ARG A 353 12.65 -15.58 17.97
C ARG A 353 13.26 -16.60 17.00
N SER A 354 12.69 -17.80 16.98
CA SER A 354 13.13 -18.92 16.11
C SER A 354 12.61 -18.81 14.68
N ASN A 355 11.36 -18.39 14.48
CA ASN A 355 10.69 -18.47 13.18
C ASN A 355 10.14 -17.12 12.71
N PRO A 356 10.92 -16.32 11.96
CA PRO A 356 10.42 -15.11 11.31
C PRO A 356 9.54 -15.45 10.10
N LEU A 357 8.61 -14.55 9.76
CA LEU A 357 7.89 -14.59 8.50
C LEU A 357 8.90 -14.63 7.35
N LYS A 358 8.91 -15.70 6.54
CA LYS A 358 9.84 -15.83 5.41
C LYS A 358 9.23 -15.23 4.14
N ARG A 359 10.02 -14.45 3.40
CA ARG A 359 9.69 -14.10 1.99
C ARG A 359 9.78 -15.37 1.14
N MET A 360 8.90 -15.49 0.13
CA MET A 360 8.82 -16.63 -0.77
C MET A 360 9.30 -16.24 -2.17
N GLY A 361 10.17 -17.05 -2.78
CA GLY A 361 10.68 -16.83 -4.13
C GLY A 361 11.30 -15.43 -4.31
N GLN A 362 10.73 -14.64 -5.22
CA GLN A 362 11.23 -13.31 -5.61
C GLN A 362 10.55 -12.15 -4.83
N GLN A 363 9.82 -12.45 -3.75
CA GLN A 363 9.18 -11.42 -2.93
C GLN A 363 10.23 -10.48 -2.31
N GLN A 364 10.01 -9.19 -2.52
CA GLN A 364 10.79 -8.10 -1.92
C GLN A 364 10.17 -7.67 -0.59
N LEU A 365 8.84 -7.76 -0.47
CA LEU A 365 8.10 -7.50 0.76
C LEU A 365 6.99 -8.54 0.93
N ARG A 366 6.81 -8.99 2.16
CA ARG A 366 5.70 -9.81 2.61
C ARG A 366 5.19 -9.28 3.94
N LEU A 367 3.89 -9.07 4.06
CA LEU A 367 3.22 -8.65 5.28
C LEU A 367 2.04 -9.57 5.54
N ARG A 368 1.88 -9.99 6.78
CA ARG A 368 0.69 -10.66 7.31
C ARG A 368 0.12 -9.85 8.44
N ALA A 369 -1.20 -9.78 8.53
CA ALA A 369 -1.87 -9.04 9.58
C ALA A 369 -3.20 -9.69 9.97
N ARG A 370 -3.71 -9.27 11.13
CA ARG A 370 -5.08 -9.52 11.62
C ARG A 370 -5.87 -8.21 11.62
N PRO A 371 -6.46 -7.81 10.49
CA PRO A 371 -7.15 -6.54 10.38
C PRO A 371 -8.24 -6.32 11.43
N ASP A 372 -9.02 -7.36 11.75
CA ASP A 372 -10.03 -7.35 12.82
C ASP A 372 -9.45 -6.90 14.17
N GLN A 373 -8.26 -7.39 14.52
CA GLN A 373 -7.57 -7.01 15.75
C GLN A 373 -6.96 -5.62 15.66
N LEU A 374 -6.34 -5.27 14.52
CA LEU A 374 -5.79 -3.93 14.30
C LEU A 374 -6.88 -2.85 14.35
N ALA A 375 -8.09 -3.15 13.86
CA ALA A 375 -9.25 -2.28 13.98
C ALA A 375 -9.69 -2.10 15.45
N ARG A 376 -9.69 -3.18 16.25
CA ARG A 376 -9.99 -3.11 17.70
C ARG A 376 -8.97 -2.25 18.47
N LEU A 377 -7.71 -2.28 18.05
CA LEU A 377 -6.66 -1.41 18.60
C LEU A 377 -6.76 0.04 18.11
N GLY A 378 -7.70 0.36 17.21
CA GLY A 378 -7.85 1.69 16.61
C GLY A 378 -6.79 2.04 15.55
N TRP A 379 -6.02 1.05 15.08
CA TRP A 379 -4.95 1.28 14.09
C TRP A 379 -5.47 1.29 12.66
N LEU A 380 -6.63 0.66 12.42
CA LEU A 380 -7.39 0.81 11.18
C LEU A 380 -8.55 1.78 11.41
N GLY A 381 -8.41 3.00 10.89
CA GLY A 381 -9.46 4.02 10.95
C GLY A 381 -10.72 3.66 10.15
N PRO A 382 -11.81 4.42 10.33
CA PRO A 382 -13.10 4.14 9.70
C PRO A 382 -13.09 4.29 8.16
N GLY A 383 -12.07 4.93 7.59
CA GLY A 383 -11.90 5.06 6.14
C GLY A 383 -11.58 3.74 5.42
N TRP A 384 -11.07 2.73 6.15
CA TRP A 384 -10.83 1.41 5.58
C TRP A 384 -12.15 0.70 5.24
N PRO A 385 -12.23 -0.02 4.09
CA PRO A 385 -13.43 -0.78 3.74
C PRO A 385 -13.80 -1.75 4.86
N ARG A 386 -15.10 -1.83 5.20
CA ARG A 386 -15.61 -2.70 6.28
C ARG A 386 -15.15 -4.16 6.15
N VAL A 387 -15.05 -4.67 4.92
CA VAL A 387 -14.55 -6.02 4.65
C VAL A 387 -13.10 -6.19 5.10
N VAL A 388 -12.25 -5.18 4.91
CA VAL A 388 -10.86 -5.18 5.38
C VAL A 388 -10.84 -5.16 6.90
N GLY A 389 -11.55 -4.22 7.54
CA GLY A 389 -11.53 -4.08 9.00
C GLY A 389 -12.15 -5.25 9.78
N LYS A 390 -12.88 -6.15 9.12
CA LYS A 390 -13.47 -7.35 9.72
C LYS A 390 -12.74 -8.64 9.39
N ALA A 391 -11.81 -8.62 8.46
CA ALA A 391 -11.12 -9.82 8.02
C ALA A 391 -10.22 -10.37 9.14
N PRO A 392 -10.25 -11.69 9.39
CA PRO A 392 -9.36 -12.31 10.37
C PRO A 392 -7.91 -12.38 9.88
N GLN A 393 -7.70 -12.30 8.56
CA GLN A 393 -6.38 -12.42 7.95
C GLN A 393 -6.25 -11.57 6.69
N LEU A 394 -5.13 -10.86 6.62
CA LEU A 394 -4.65 -10.13 5.46
C LEU A 394 -3.22 -10.56 5.16
N GLU A 395 -2.95 -10.82 3.88
CA GLU A 395 -1.60 -10.97 3.37
C GLU A 395 -1.35 -9.98 2.23
N ILE A 396 -0.23 -9.28 2.31
CA ILE A 396 0.25 -8.35 1.29
C ILE A 396 1.63 -8.82 0.84
N GLU A 397 1.84 -8.83 -0.46
CA GLU A 397 3.10 -9.22 -1.08
C GLU A 397 3.49 -8.19 -2.14
N MET A 398 4.79 -7.91 -2.22
CA MET A 398 5.35 -7.14 -3.33
C MET A 398 6.51 -7.91 -3.95
N THR A 399 6.39 -8.22 -5.24
CA THR A 399 7.46 -8.82 -6.04
C THR A 399 8.44 -7.78 -6.57
N ALA A 400 7.99 -6.52 -6.64
CA ALA A 400 8.81 -5.36 -6.96
C ALA A 400 8.41 -4.20 -6.06
N LEU A 401 9.41 -3.61 -5.39
CA LEU A 401 9.21 -2.37 -4.63
C LEU A 401 9.18 -1.17 -5.58
N PRO A 402 8.30 -0.19 -5.37
CA PRO A 402 8.28 1.06 -6.13
C PRO A 402 9.63 1.78 -6.04
N LYS A 403 10.07 2.32 -7.17
CA LYS A 403 11.23 3.21 -7.26
C LYS A 403 10.80 4.51 -7.94
N GLN A 404 11.64 5.54 -7.86
CA GLN A 404 11.31 6.87 -8.38
C GLN A 404 10.81 6.89 -9.84
N GLN A 405 11.32 6.00 -10.69
CA GLN A 405 10.98 5.92 -12.12
C GLN A 405 10.34 4.59 -12.54
N GLN A 406 10.11 3.67 -11.60
CA GLN A 406 9.61 2.33 -11.89
C GLN A 406 8.46 1.95 -10.95
N PRO A 407 7.36 1.38 -11.48
CA PRO A 407 6.28 0.91 -10.63
C PRO A 407 6.74 -0.30 -9.82
N GLY A 408 6.16 -0.45 -8.64
CA GLY A 408 6.11 -1.73 -7.93
C GLY A 408 4.95 -2.59 -8.40
N TRP A 409 4.88 -3.81 -7.87
CA TRP A 409 3.76 -4.72 -8.10
C TRP A 409 3.26 -5.23 -6.75
N LEU A 410 2.01 -4.91 -6.45
CA LEU A 410 1.34 -5.25 -5.21
C LEU A 410 0.37 -6.39 -5.45
N ARG A 411 0.35 -7.33 -4.51
CA ARG A 411 -0.72 -8.30 -4.36
C ARG A 411 -1.23 -8.27 -2.94
N LEU A 412 -2.54 -8.38 -2.80
CA LEU A 412 -3.26 -8.46 -1.55
C LEU A 412 -4.19 -9.66 -1.60
N GLN A 413 -4.29 -10.36 -0.47
CA GLN A 413 -5.23 -11.44 -0.24
C GLN A 413 -5.85 -11.27 1.13
N LEU A 414 -7.17 -11.22 1.16
CA LEU A 414 -7.97 -11.03 2.35
C LEU A 414 -8.87 -12.25 2.56
N ASP A 415 -8.81 -12.86 3.73
CA ASP A 415 -9.78 -13.87 4.13
C ASP A 415 -11.08 -13.16 4.53
N VAL A 416 -12.21 -13.58 3.95
CA VAL A 416 -13.52 -12.96 4.23
C VAL A 416 -14.45 -13.85 5.05
N ARG A 417 -13.94 -14.94 5.64
CA ARG A 417 -14.71 -15.79 6.56
C ARG A 417 -14.83 -15.23 7.96
#